data_AF-A0A952RIP5-F1
#
_entry.id   AF-A0A952RIP5-F1
#
_cell.length_a   1.000
_cell.length_b   1.000
_cell.length_c   1.000
_cell.angle_alpha   90.00
_cell.angle_beta   90.00
_cell.angle_gamma   90.00
#
_symmetry.space_group_name_H-M   'P 1'
#
loop_
_entity.id
_entity.type
_entity.pdbx_description
1 polymer ?
#
loop_
_entity_poly.entity_id
_entity_poly.type
_entity_poly.pdbx_seq_one_letter_code
_entity_poly.pdbx_strand_id
1 'polypeptide(L)'
;MSRALATLGIMIAGTSVWPACTLDFDIPGEVERSCKTGQDCSCADEGTCTFSCGSGACAPVCRAGSSCSISCGSGTCATRCEANATCDIDCGSGVCQVQCDGTCKVSCGSGLCSCSGPGCP
;
A
#
# COMPACT_ATOMS: atom_id res chain seq x y z
N MET A 1 -16.93 34.90 -15.60
CA MET A 1 -17.82 34.99 -16.77
C MET A 1 -17.00 34.61 -18.00
N SER A 2 -17.51 33.65 -18.79
CA SER A 2 -17.09 33.37 -20.19
C SER A 2 -15.73 32.63 -20.29
N ARG A 3 -15.57 31.44 -20.89
CA ARG A 3 -16.39 30.68 -21.85
C ARG A 3 -16.01 29.19 -21.73
N ALA A 4 -17.01 28.32 -21.74
CA ALA A 4 -16.84 26.91 -22.07
C ALA A 4 -16.50 26.79 -23.57
N LEU A 5 -15.41 26.10 -23.89
CA LEU A 5 -15.18 25.53 -25.22
C LEU A 5 -14.87 24.04 -25.04
N ALA A 6 -15.90 23.23 -25.24
CA ALA A 6 -15.77 21.82 -25.52
C ALA A 6 -15.12 21.69 -26.90
N THR A 7 -13.85 21.28 -26.94
CA THR A 7 -13.20 20.82 -28.17
C THR A 7 -13.00 19.32 -28.05
N LEU A 8 -13.76 18.60 -28.88
CA LEU A 8 -13.57 17.19 -29.17
C LEU A 8 -12.08 16.90 -29.37
N GLY A 9 -11.54 16.02 -28.53
CA GLY A 9 -10.16 15.55 -28.59
C GLY A 9 -10.12 14.05 -28.33
N ILE A 10 -10.50 13.28 -29.35
CA ILE A 10 -10.06 11.91 -29.61
C ILE A 10 -10.54 10.85 -28.59
N MET A 11 -11.69 10.23 -28.89
CA MET A 11 -11.94 8.84 -28.49
C MET A 11 -10.94 7.95 -29.24
N ILE A 12 -9.77 7.70 -28.64
CA ILE A 12 -8.94 6.59 -29.07
C ILE A 12 -9.61 5.35 -28.50
N ALA A 13 -10.20 4.54 -29.38
CA ALA A 13 -10.36 3.11 -29.15
C ALA A 13 -8.95 2.50 -29.02
N GLY A 14 -8.34 2.70 -27.86
CA GLY A 14 -7.02 2.21 -27.51
C GLY A 14 -7.20 0.94 -26.69
N THR A 15 -7.04 -0.20 -27.34
CA THR A 15 -6.70 -1.45 -26.67
C THR A 15 -5.33 -1.30 -26.01
N SER A 16 -5.32 -0.64 -24.85
CA SER A 16 -4.14 -0.53 -24.02
C SER A 16 -3.86 -1.89 -23.37
N VAL A 17 -3.17 -2.74 -24.13
CA VAL A 17 -2.38 -3.86 -23.59
C VAL A 17 -1.18 -3.26 -22.86
N TRP A 18 -1.40 -2.75 -21.65
CA TRP A 18 -0.35 -2.21 -20.78
C TRP A 18 -0.42 -3.00 -19.47
N PRO A 19 0.53 -3.90 -19.18
CA PRO A 19 0.60 -4.53 -17.88
C PRO A 19 1.16 -3.51 -16.89
N ALA A 20 0.41 -3.30 -15.81
CA ALA A 20 0.76 -2.49 -14.63
C ALA A 20 0.74 -0.95 -14.80
N CYS A 21 0.18 -0.31 -13.78
CA CYS A 21 0.15 1.14 -13.53
C CYS A 21 -0.86 1.95 -14.35
N THR A 22 -2.16 1.72 -14.09
CA THR A 22 -3.17 2.75 -14.34
C THR A 22 -3.14 3.78 -13.19
N LEU A 23 -2.61 4.96 -13.52
CA LEU A 23 -3.01 6.28 -13.01
C LEU A 23 -2.75 6.56 -11.53
N ASP A 24 -1.47 6.75 -11.20
CA ASP A 24 -1.04 7.59 -10.09
C ASP A 24 -1.33 9.05 -10.50
N PHE A 25 -2.49 9.57 -10.10
CA PHE A 25 -2.66 11.02 -9.99
C PHE A 25 -1.75 11.43 -8.84
N ASP A 26 -0.59 11.98 -9.20
CA ASP A 26 0.38 12.65 -8.33
C ASP A 26 -0.34 13.76 -7.54
N ILE A 27 -1.02 13.37 -6.45
CA ILE A 27 -1.47 14.27 -5.40
C ILE A 27 -0.33 14.26 -4.38
N PRO A 28 0.34 15.40 -4.12
CA PRO A 28 1.40 15.45 -3.13
C PRO A 28 0.81 15.22 -1.73
N GLY A 29 0.98 14.01 -1.19
CA GLY A 29 0.68 13.72 0.22
C GLY A 29 0.27 12.28 0.56
N GLU A 30 -0.36 11.55 -0.36
CA GLU A 30 -0.89 10.20 -0.08
C GLU A 30 -0.71 9.30 -1.31
N VAL A 31 0.33 8.45 -1.30
CA VAL A 31 0.57 7.51 -2.41
C VAL A 31 -0.19 6.21 -2.10
N GLU A 32 -1.39 6.06 -2.66
CA GLU A 32 -2.13 4.80 -2.58
C GLU A 32 -1.59 3.81 -3.63
N ARG A 33 -0.77 2.85 -3.18
CA ARG A 33 -0.20 1.80 -4.03
C ARG A 33 -0.92 0.48 -3.82
N SER A 34 -1.62 0.03 -4.86
CA SER A 34 -2.12 -1.34 -4.91
C SER A 34 -0.98 -2.32 -5.20
N CYS A 35 -0.71 -3.19 -4.24
CA CYS A 35 0.36 -4.17 -4.31
C CYS A 35 -0.15 -5.52 -4.78
N LYS A 36 0.54 -6.12 -5.75
CA LYS A 36 0.23 -7.47 -6.24
C LYS A 36 1.29 -8.46 -5.79
N THR A 37 0.92 -9.74 -5.87
CA THR A 37 1.83 -10.84 -5.56
C THR A 37 3.10 -10.76 -6.40
N GLY A 38 4.25 -10.73 -5.73
CA GLY A 38 5.56 -10.68 -6.37
C GLY A 38 6.02 -9.29 -6.84
N GLN A 39 5.31 -8.21 -6.50
CA GLN A 39 5.80 -6.84 -6.72
C GLN A 39 6.57 -6.31 -5.50
N ASP A 40 7.61 -5.53 -5.78
CA ASP A 40 8.35 -4.78 -4.76
C ASP A 40 7.53 -3.54 -4.36
N CYS A 41 7.03 -3.56 -3.12
CA CYS A 41 6.12 -2.54 -2.60
C CYS A 41 6.80 -1.75 -1.49
N SER A 42 7.70 -0.87 -1.89
CA SER A 42 8.48 -0.06 -0.97
C SER A 42 7.95 1.37 -0.90
N CYS A 43 7.82 1.91 0.32
CA CYS A 43 7.55 3.33 0.53
C CYS A 43 8.86 4.12 0.44
N ALA A 44 8.80 5.34 -0.11
CA ALA A 44 9.94 6.25 -0.05
C ALA A 44 10.21 6.67 1.40
N ASP A 45 11.48 6.95 1.70
CA ASP A 45 11.93 7.47 2.99
C ASP A 45 11.14 8.77 3.34
N GLU A 46 10.71 8.88 4.60
CA GLU A 46 9.86 10.00 5.11
C GLU A 46 8.52 10.21 4.39
N GLY A 47 8.12 9.29 3.51
CA GLY A 47 6.87 9.35 2.77
C GLY A 47 5.67 8.75 3.52
N THR A 48 4.47 9.16 3.09
CA THR A 48 3.21 8.52 3.51
C THR A 48 2.70 7.62 2.40
N CYS A 49 2.58 6.33 2.68
CA CYS A 49 2.14 5.33 1.70
C CYS A 49 0.96 4.51 2.21
N THR A 50 0.00 4.25 1.33
CA THR A 50 -1.10 3.32 1.61
C THR A 50 -0.95 2.11 0.70
N PHE A 51 -0.80 0.92 1.29
CA PHE A 51 -0.65 -0.34 0.57
C PHE A 51 -1.92 -1.17 0.67
N SER A 52 -2.55 -1.44 -0.47
CA SER A 52 -3.72 -2.31 -0.55
C SER A 52 -3.34 -3.63 -1.21
N CYS A 53 -3.43 -4.70 -0.42
CA CYS A 53 -3.17 -6.06 -0.82
C CYS A 53 -4.49 -6.83 -0.79
N GLY A 54 -5.17 -6.88 -1.93
CA GLY A 54 -6.48 -7.54 -2.04
C GLY A 54 -6.39 -9.05 -1.82
N SER A 55 -6.05 -9.80 -2.87
CA SER A 55 -5.88 -11.25 -2.84
C SER A 55 -4.49 -11.63 -3.37
N GLY A 56 -3.74 -12.40 -2.57
CA GLY A 56 -2.39 -12.85 -2.92
C GLY A 56 -1.36 -12.64 -1.81
N ALA A 57 -0.07 -12.79 -2.14
CA ALA A 57 1.05 -12.66 -1.20
C ALA A 57 1.81 -11.35 -1.46
N CYS A 58 1.59 -10.35 -0.60
CA CYS A 58 2.30 -9.07 -0.67
C CYS A 58 3.44 -9.00 0.33
N ALA A 59 4.48 -8.21 0.03
CA ALA A 59 5.55 -7.89 0.96
C ALA A 59 5.85 -6.38 0.99
N PRO A 60 4.98 -5.55 1.58
CA PRO A 60 5.22 -4.12 1.65
C PRO A 60 6.36 -3.80 2.64
N VAL A 61 7.21 -2.87 2.24
CA VAL A 61 8.35 -2.40 3.04
C VAL A 61 8.19 -0.91 3.34
N CYS A 62 8.17 -0.60 4.62
CA CYS A 62 8.07 0.75 5.15
C CYS A 62 9.43 1.16 5.69
N ARG A 63 10.06 2.10 4.97
CA ARG A 63 11.38 2.60 5.29
C ARG A 63 11.36 3.48 6.53
N ALA A 64 12.55 3.70 7.09
CA ALA A 64 12.72 4.55 8.25
C ALA A 64 12.09 5.95 8.04
N GLY A 65 11.38 6.44 9.05
CA GLY A 65 10.69 7.74 9.01
C GLY A 65 9.41 7.76 8.16
N SER A 66 9.09 6.70 7.42
CA SER A 66 7.87 6.64 6.62
C SER A 66 6.65 6.31 7.48
N SER A 67 5.48 6.76 7.02
CA SER A 67 4.17 6.40 7.58
C SER A 67 3.43 5.51 6.59
N CYS A 68 3.11 4.28 7.00
CA CYS A 68 2.46 3.32 6.14
C CYS A 68 1.12 2.85 6.68
N SER A 69 0.11 2.81 5.81
CA SER A 69 -1.17 2.15 6.07
C SER A 69 -1.28 0.91 5.17
N ILE A 70 -1.30 -0.29 5.73
CA ILE A 70 -1.34 -1.54 4.97
C ILE A 70 -2.67 -2.25 5.22
N SER A 71 -3.40 -2.58 4.17
CA SER A 71 -4.62 -3.40 4.21
C SER A 71 -4.43 -4.69 3.45
N CYS A 72 -4.51 -5.83 4.14
CA CYS A 72 -4.22 -7.16 3.60
C CYS A 72 -5.44 -7.96 3.16
N GLY A 73 -6.65 -7.43 3.41
CA GLY A 73 -7.90 -8.01 2.92
C GLY A 73 -8.09 -9.49 3.31
N SER A 74 -7.99 -10.38 2.32
CA SER A 74 -8.07 -11.83 2.49
C SER A 74 -6.78 -12.56 2.07
N GLY A 75 -5.73 -11.82 1.71
CA GLY A 75 -4.44 -12.35 1.26
C GLY A 75 -3.46 -12.66 2.38
N THR A 76 -2.21 -12.94 2.01
CA THR A 76 -1.07 -13.03 2.91
C THR A 76 -0.19 -11.79 2.77
N CYS A 77 0.15 -11.14 3.87
CA CYS A 77 1.08 -10.00 3.89
C CYS A 77 2.31 -10.33 4.72
N ALA A 78 3.49 -10.12 4.14
CA ALA A 78 4.78 -10.13 4.81
C ALA A 78 5.30 -8.69 4.92
N THR A 79 4.77 -7.95 5.90
CA THR A 79 5.07 -6.52 6.07
C THR A 79 6.36 -6.34 6.86
N ARG A 80 7.23 -5.44 6.39
CA ARG A 80 8.43 -5.02 7.14
C ARG A 80 8.38 -3.53 7.44
N CYS A 81 8.46 -3.19 8.73
CA CYS A 81 8.49 -1.83 9.23
C CYS A 81 9.84 -1.56 9.87
N GLU A 82 10.64 -0.73 9.20
CA GLU A 82 11.97 -0.38 9.67
C GLU A 82 11.92 0.53 10.91
N ALA A 83 13.08 0.69 11.56
CA ALA A 83 13.20 1.54 12.74
C ALA A 83 12.74 2.97 12.45
N ASN A 84 12.00 3.57 13.40
CA ASN A 84 11.37 4.90 13.26
C ASN A 84 10.30 5.01 12.17
N ALA A 85 9.91 3.92 11.49
CA ALA A 85 8.71 3.91 10.68
C ALA A 85 7.46 3.82 11.57
N THR A 86 6.35 4.37 11.10
CA THR A 86 5.02 4.16 11.71
C THR A 86 4.18 3.33 10.76
N CYS A 87 3.75 2.15 11.21
CA CYS A 87 2.93 1.26 10.40
C CYS A 87 1.59 0.98 11.05
N ASP A 88 0.50 1.24 10.33
CA ASP A 88 -0.84 0.79 10.65
C ASP A 88 -1.19 -0.38 9.72
N ILE A 89 -1.30 -1.58 10.26
CA ILE A 89 -1.54 -2.81 9.49
C ILE A 89 -2.94 -3.31 9.84
N ASP A 90 -3.84 -3.36 8.86
CA ASP A 90 -5.10 -4.06 8.93
C ASP A 90 -5.03 -5.38 8.16
N CYS A 91 -5.16 -6.46 8.91
CA CYS A 91 -5.08 -7.82 8.38
C CYS A 91 -6.42 -8.35 7.89
N GLY A 92 -7.53 -7.68 8.18
CA GLY A 92 -8.88 -8.11 7.85
C GLY A 92 -9.12 -9.58 8.21
N SER A 93 -9.33 -10.40 7.18
CA SER A 93 -9.56 -11.85 7.28
C SER A 93 -8.37 -12.71 6.81
N GLY A 94 -7.27 -12.07 6.38
CA GLY A 94 -6.11 -12.70 5.78
C GLY A 94 -5.07 -13.21 6.80
N VAL A 95 -3.86 -13.44 6.31
CA VAL A 95 -2.69 -13.82 7.12
C VAL A 95 -1.65 -12.72 7.09
N CYS A 96 -1.29 -12.16 8.23
CA CYS A 96 -0.22 -11.18 8.36
C CYS A 96 0.98 -11.76 9.08
N GLN A 97 2.15 -11.59 8.47
CA GLN A 97 3.46 -11.72 9.10
C GLN A 97 4.05 -10.30 9.12
N VAL A 98 4.11 -9.70 10.30
CA VAL A 98 4.54 -8.31 10.48
C VAL A 98 5.87 -8.33 11.24
N GLN A 99 6.91 -7.80 10.61
CA GLN A 99 8.20 -7.55 11.25
C GLN A 99 8.29 -6.06 11.61
N CYS A 100 8.37 -5.76 12.91
CA CYS A 100 8.32 -4.40 13.44
C CYS A 100 9.57 -4.04 14.21
N ASP A 101 10.47 -3.30 13.56
CA ASP A 101 11.58 -2.59 14.21
C ASP A 101 11.18 -1.16 14.63
N GLY A 102 10.21 -0.55 13.96
CA GLY A 102 9.61 0.75 14.29
C GLY A 102 8.26 0.64 15.03
N THR A 103 7.47 1.72 15.08
CA THR A 103 6.17 1.71 15.76
C THR A 103 5.12 1.01 14.90
N CYS A 104 4.57 -0.11 15.38
CA CYS A 104 3.52 -0.82 14.68
C CYS A 104 2.20 -0.82 15.44
N LYS A 105 1.12 -0.67 14.68
CA LYS A 105 -0.25 -0.91 15.12
C LYS A 105 -0.83 -2.00 14.23
N VAL A 106 -1.00 -3.19 14.78
CA VAL A 106 -1.52 -4.35 14.04
C VAL A 106 -2.96 -4.60 14.46
N SER A 107 -3.88 -4.49 13.52
CA SER A 107 -5.29 -4.81 13.66
C SER A 107 -5.57 -6.15 12.99
N CYS A 108 -5.83 -7.14 13.82
CA CYS A 108 -6.12 -8.51 13.42
C CYS A 108 -7.60 -8.73 13.53
N GLY A 109 -8.33 -8.62 12.42
CA GLY A 109 -9.76 -8.86 12.38
C GLY A 109 -10.10 -10.33 12.67
N SER A 110 -10.60 -11.04 11.66
CA SER A 110 -10.85 -12.48 11.73
C SER A 110 -9.68 -13.34 11.22
N GLY A 111 -8.62 -12.69 10.73
CA GLY A 111 -7.42 -13.31 10.18
C GLY A 111 -6.39 -13.79 11.21
N LEU A 112 -5.32 -14.42 10.71
CA LEU A 112 -4.16 -14.80 11.50
C LEU A 112 -3.10 -13.72 11.44
N CYS A 113 -2.68 -13.20 12.59
CA CYS A 113 -1.57 -12.28 12.68
C CYS A 113 -0.42 -12.86 13.48
N SER A 114 0.78 -12.71 12.93
CA SER A 114 2.03 -12.87 13.64
C SER A 114 2.75 -11.54 13.58
N CYS A 115 2.97 -10.91 14.73
CA CYS A 115 3.83 -9.74 14.84
C CYS A 115 5.13 -10.16 15.54
N SER A 116 6.28 -9.76 15.00
CA SER A 116 7.59 -10.03 15.56
C SER A 116 8.46 -8.79 15.54
N GLY A 117 9.13 -8.49 16.65
CA GLY A 117 10.07 -7.37 16.78
C GLY A 117 9.76 -6.46 17.98
N PRO A 118 10.67 -5.53 18.29
CA PRO A 118 10.57 -4.66 19.47
C PRO A 118 9.40 -3.67 19.42
N GLY A 119 8.85 -3.40 18.24
CA GLY A 119 7.79 -2.41 18.05
C GLY A 119 6.39 -2.97 17.85
N CYS A 120 6.20 -4.26 18.09
CA CYS A 120 4.88 -4.89 18.13
C CYS A 120 4.13 -4.49 19.41
N PRO A 121 2.82 -4.21 19.33
CA PRO A 121 1.98 -3.92 20.49
C PRO A 121 1.66 -5.16 21.34
#